data_AF-A0A967MW03-F1
#
_entry.id   AF-A0A967MW03-F1
#
_cell.length_a   1.000
_cell.length_b   1.000
_cell.length_c   1.000
_cell.angle_alpha   90.00
_cell.angle_beta   90.00
_cell.angle_gamma   90.00
#
_symmetry.space_group_name_H-M   'P 1'
#
loop_
_entity.id
_entity.type
_entity.pdbx_description
1 polymer ?
#
loop_
_entity_poly.entity_id
_entity_poly.type
_entity_poly.pdbx_seq_one_letter_code
_entity_poly.pdbx_strand_id
1 'polypeptide(L)' 'DAIRRWRMKQALGRTWQRRPDLLRTARLDEEQRALLEEFKSEQRQRLE' A
#
# COMPACT_ATOMS: atom_id res chain seq x y z
N ASP A 1 3.49 -9.64 13.97
CA ASP A 1 2.24 -10.31 13.52
C ASP A 1 1.95 -10.11 12.05
N ALA A 2 1.72 -11.20 11.33
CA ALA A 2 1.31 -11.19 9.92
C ALA A 2 0.02 -10.39 9.68
N ILE A 3 -0.91 -10.40 10.66
CA ILE A 3 -2.17 -9.64 10.59
C ILE A 3 -1.91 -8.13 10.60
N ARG A 4 -0.96 -7.62 11.42
CA ARG A 4 -0.59 -6.19 11.44
C ARG A 4 -0.09 -5.75 10.07
N ARG A 5 0.86 -6.52 9.50
CA ARG A 5 1.43 -6.28 8.17
C ARG A 5 0.36 -6.26 7.09
N TRP A 6 -0.54 -7.26 7.11
CA TRP A 6 -1.65 -7.33 6.16
C TRP A 6 -2.60 -6.13 6.27
N ARG A 7 -3.01 -5.74 7.50
CA ARG A 7 -3.88 -4.57 7.71
C ARG A 7 -3.22 -3.28 7.23
N MET A 8 -1.92 -3.10 7.49
CA MET A 8 -1.15 -1.95 7.00
C MET A 8 -1.13 -1.91 5.47
N LYS A 9 -0.82 -3.04 4.82
CA LYS A 9 -0.84 -3.17 3.35
C LYS A 9 -2.19 -2.78 2.76
N GLN A 10 -3.28 -3.32 3.31
CA GLN A 10 -4.64 -3.01 2.84
C GLN A 10 -5.06 -1.56 3.12
N ALA A 11 -4.59 -0.94 4.21
CA ALA A 11 -4.83 0.46 4.48
C ALA A 11 -4.10 1.35 3.45
N LEU A 12 -2.81 1.12 3.25
CA LEU A 12 -1.99 1.84 2.26
C LEU A 12 -2.55 1.68 0.84
N GLY A 13 -2.93 0.46 0.46
CA GLY A 13 -3.55 0.17 -0.83
C GLY A 13 -4.87 0.91 -1.07
N ARG A 14 -5.78 0.93 -0.07
CA ARG A 14 -7.04 1.70 -0.16
C ARG A 14 -6.80 3.21 -0.25
N THR A 15 -5.85 3.74 0.51
CA THR A 15 -5.46 5.15 0.42
C THR A 15 -4.89 5.46 -0.96
N TRP A 16 -4.05 4.59 -1.51
CA TRP A 16 -3.51 4.75 -2.86
C TRP A 16 -4.60 4.78 -3.94
N GLN A 17 -5.60 3.90 -3.85
CA GLN A 17 -6.70 3.84 -4.82
C GLN A 17 -7.66 5.04 -4.73
N ARG A 18 -7.93 5.55 -3.52
CA ARG A 18 -8.97 6.57 -3.31
C ARG A 18 -8.42 7.99 -3.15
N ARG A 19 -7.23 8.13 -2.55
CA ARG A 19 -6.60 9.40 -2.14
C ARG A 19 -5.06 9.31 -2.25
N PRO A 20 -4.51 9.07 -3.47
CA PRO A 20 -3.07 8.93 -3.67
C PRO A 20 -2.29 10.20 -3.28
N ASP A 21 -2.94 11.37 -3.31
CA ASP A 21 -2.39 12.64 -2.86
C ASP A 21 -1.87 12.60 -1.42
N LEU A 22 -2.57 11.90 -0.51
CA LEU A 22 -2.17 11.78 0.89
C LEU A 22 -0.85 11.00 1.05
N LEU A 23 -0.61 10.00 0.21
CA LEU A 23 0.62 9.21 0.24
C LEU A 23 1.81 9.97 -0.34
N ARG A 24 1.59 10.95 -1.22
CA ARG A 24 2.66 11.79 -1.76
C ARG A 24 3.24 12.72 -0.70
N THR A 25 2.42 13.17 0.23
CA THR A 25 2.84 14.06 1.34
C THR A 25 3.20 13.29 2.61
N ALA A 26 2.77 12.04 2.76
CA ALA A 26 3.09 11.22 3.91
C ALA A 26 4.56 10.78 3.90
N ARG A 27 5.22 10.87 5.06
CA ARG A 27 6.52 10.24 5.28
C ARG A 27 6.31 8.76 5.60
N LEU A 28 6.40 7.92 4.57
CA LEU A 28 6.36 6.47 4.73
C LEU A 28 7.74 5.94 5.14
N ASP A 29 7.75 5.06 6.13
CA ASP A 29 8.92 4.25 6.47
C ASP A 29 9.20 3.17 5.39
N GLU A 30 10.28 2.42 5.57
CA GLU A 30 10.70 1.39 4.62
C GLU A 30 9.68 0.23 4.53
N GLU A 31 9.11 -0.21 5.66
CA GLU A 31 8.10 -1.28 5.70
C GLU A 31 6.85 -0.84 4.90
N GLN A 32 6.35 0.37 5.15
CA GLN A 32 5.18 0.93 4.49
C GLN A 32 5.39 1.10 2.99
N ARG A 33 6.56 1.57 2.56
CA ARG A 33 6.89 1.68 1.13
C ARG A 33 6.88 0.30 0.46
N ALA A 34 7.56 -0.67 1.06
CA ALA A 34 7.59 -2.04 0.54
C ALA A 34 6.19 -2.64 0.42
N LEU A 35 5.34 -2.46 1.44
CA LEU A 35 3.95 -2.94 1.43
C LEU A 35 3.10 -2.27 0.35
N LEU A 36 3.27 -0.96 0.15
CA LEU A 36 2.54 -0.23 -0.87
C LEU A 36 2.95 -0.68 -2.27
N GLU A 37 4.24 -0.89 -2.53
CA GLU A 37 4.72 -1.42 -3.81
C GLU A 37 4.26 -2.87 -4.05
N GLU A 38 4.29 -3.72 -3.02
CA GLU A 38 3.76 -5.09 -3.08
C GLU A 38 2.26 -5.07 -3.44
N PHE A 39 1.48 -4.17 -2.85
CA PHE A 39 0.06 -4.01 -3.18
C PHE A 39 -0.15 -3.54 -4.62
N LYS A 40 0.62 -2.56 -5.11
CA LYS A 40 0.51 -2.08 -6.51
C LYS A 40 0.86 -3.18 -7.52
N SER A 41 1.87 -3.99 -7.22
CA SER A 41 2.26 -5.13 -8.07
C SER A 41 1.13 -6.16 -8.17
N GLU A 42 0.54 -6.55 -7.03
CA GLU A 42 -0.61 -7.47 -7.01
C GLU A 42 -1.82 -6.91 -7.77
N GLN A 43 -2.11 -5.61 -7.65
CA GLN A 43 -3.21 -5.00 -8.40
C GLN A 43 -2.94 -5.02 -9.90
N ARG A 44 -1.69 -4.83 -10.34
CA ARG A 44 -1.34 -4.94 -11.77
C ARG A 44 -1.55 -6.37 -12.28
N GLN A 45 -1.05 -7.35 -11.55
CA GLN A 45 -1.22 -8.78 -11.90
C GLN A 45 -2.69 -9.22 -11.93
N ARG A 46 -3.55 -8.60 -11.11
CA ARG A 46 -5.00 -8.91 -11.11
C ARG A 46 -5.74 -8.32 -12.31
N LEU A 47 -5.20 -7.26 -12.92
CA LEU A 47 -5.79 -6.58 -14.07
C LEU A 47 -5.33 -7.19 -15.41
N GLU A 48 -4.34 -8.08 -15.37
CA GLU A 48 -3.92 -8.96 -16.46
C GLU A 48 -4.79 -10.23 -16.48
#